data_AF-A0A4Q3DLR2-F1
#
_entry.id   AF-A0A4Q3DLR2-F1
#
_cell.length_a   1.000
_cell.length_b   1.000
_cell.length_c   1.000
_cell.angle_alpha   90.00
_cell.angle_beta   90.00
_cell.angle_gamma   90.00
#
_symmetry.space_group_name_H-M   'P 1'
#
loop_
_entity.id
_entity.type
_entity.pdbx_description
1 polymer ?
#
loop_
_entity_poly.entity_id
_entity_poly.type
_entity_poly.pdbx_seq_one_letter_code
_entity_poly.pdbx_strand_id
1 'polypeptide(L)'
;MQDFANANYRQGTVTIICHGWQSVMDALHQNSRFFISVLTRGKLLYSNDGLLGVDPIPPFIPTKGAIKALKHYDHRMPLADGFLMCASECLEKEHHTQSFENMNQERIILQFLQS
;
A
#
# COMPACT_ATOMS: atom_id res chain seq x y z
N MET A 1 -10.20 -11.90 -17.35
CA MET A 1 -8.83 -12.14 -17.89
C MET A 1 -8.01 -12.97 -16.90
N GLN A 2 -7.93 -12.59 -15.62
CA GLN A 2 -7.22 -13.37 -14.60
C GLN A 2 -7.76 -14.79 -14.45
N ASP A 3 -9.08 -14.96 -14.30
CA ASP A 3 -9.68 -16.29 -14.14
C ASP A 3 -9.42 -17.17 -15.37
N PHE A 4 -9.47 -16.57 -16.56
CA PHE A 4 -9.10 -17.26 -17.79
C PHE A 4 -7.63 -17.69 -17.79
N ALA A 5 -6.70 -16.82 -17.37
CA ALA A 5 -5.29 -17.17 -17.25
C ALA A 5 -5.09 -18.32 -16.25
N ASN A 6 -5.74 -18.27 -15.09
CA ASN A 6 -5.63 -19.29 -14.06
C ASN A 6 -6.35 -20.61 -14.41
N ALA A 7 -7.38 -20.58 -15.26
CA ALA A 7 -8.01 -21.79 -15.78
C ALA A 7 -7.09 -22.56 -16.76
N ASN A 8 -6.20 -21.84 -17.45
CA ASN A 8 -5.36 -22.40 -18.51
C ASN A 8 -3.89 -22.60 -18.09
N TYR A 9 -3.39 -21.85 -17.11
CA TYR A 9 -2.05 -21.98 -16.56
C TYR A 9 -2.05 -22.87 -15.32
N ARG A 10 -1.50 -24.08 -15.44
CA ARG A 10 -1.51 -25.10 -14.37
C ARG A 10 -0.29 -25.07 -13.45
N GLN A 11 0.72 -24.26 -13.76
CA GLN A 11 2.00 -24.25 -13.06
C GLN A 11 2.08 -23.22 -11.93
N GLY A 12 0.97 -22.55 -11.60
CA GLY A 12 0.89 -21.59 -10.51
C GLY A 12 -0.29 -20.64 -10.66
N THR A 13 -0.30 -19.59 -9.85
CA THR A 13 -1.32 -18.54 -9.91
C THR A 13 -0.76 -17.31 -10.63
N VAL A 14 -1.49 -16.84 -11.62
CA VAL A 14 -1.24 -15.59 -12.33
C VAL A 14 -2.11 -14.50 -11.70
N THR A 15 -1.47 -13.39 -11.33
CA THR A 15 -2.13 -12.15 -10.94
C THR A 15 -2.04 -11.16 -12.09
N ILE A 16 -3.18 -10.66 -12.57
CA ILE A 16 -3.24 -9.66 -13.64
C ILE A 16 -3.74 -8.35 -13.05
N ILE A 17 -2.95 -7.29 -13.20
CA ILE A 17 -3.27 -5.96 -12.70
C ILE A 17 -3.35 -5.02 -13.90
N CYS A 18 -4.51 -4.38 -14.08
CA CYS A 18 -4.78 -3.47 -15.19
C CYS A 18 -4.85 -2.03 -14.69
N HIS A 19 -4.10 -1.12 -15.33
CA HIS A 19 -4.10 0.31 -15.03
C HIS A 19 -4.10 1.13 -16.31
N GLY A 20 -4.76 2.29 -16.28
CA GLY A 20 -4.60 3.29 -17.34
C GLY A 20 -3.21 3.93 -17.29
N TRP A 21 -2.72 4.39 -18.44
CA TRP A 21 -1.42 5.06 -18.56
C TRP A 21 -1.23 6.17 -17.52
N GLN A 22 -2.21 7.07 -17.41
CA GLN A 22 -2.14 8.19 -16.48
C GLN A 22 -2.00 7.74 -15.02
N SER A 23 -2.73 6.71 -14.60
CA SER A 23 -2.64 6.18 -13.23
C SER A 23 -1.25 5.60 -12.92
N VAL A 24 -0.61 4.96 -13.90
CA VAL A 24 0.77 4.47 -13.76
C VAL A 24 1.74 5.65 -13.63
N MET A 25 1.59 6.67 -14.48
CA MET A 25 2.44 7.87 -14.44
C MET A 25 2.29 8.62 -13.11
N ASP A 26 1.07 8.81 -12.62
CA ASP A 26 0.81 9.45 -11.33
C ASP A 26 1.45 8.66 -10.19
N ALA A 27 1.38 7.33 -10.23
CA ALA A 27 1.99 6.47 -9.23
C ALA A 27 3.52 6.53 -9.27
N LEU A 28 4.13 6.65 -10.45
CA LEU A 28 5.56 6.89 -10.60
C LEU A 28 5.98 8.23 -9.98
N HIS A 29 5.24 9.31 -10.26
CA HIS A 29 5.49 10.62 -9.66
C HIS A 29 5.35 10.62 -8.14
N GLN A 30 4.43 9.79 -7.62
CA GLN A 30 4.23 9.55 -6.19
C GLN A 30 5.24 8.55 -5.58
N ASN A 31 6.29 8.19 -6.31
CA ASN A 31 7.38 7.35 -5.83
C ASN A 31 6.93 5.92 -5.45
N SER A 32 5.98 5.36 -6.21
CA SER A 32 5.44 4.01 -5.97
C SER A 32 6.50 2.93 -6.19
N ARG A 33 6.88 2.23 -5.12
CA ARG A 33 7.83 1.10 -5.16
C ARG A 33 7.36 0.00 -6.11
N PHE A 34 6.05 -0.27 -6.15
CA PHE A 34 5.46 -1.31 -6.98
C PHE A 34 5.68 -1.01 -8.48
N PHE A 35 5.22 0.14 -8.97
CA PHE A 35 5.31 0.47 -10.40
C PHE A 35 6.74 0.74 -10.86
N ILE A 36 7.57 1.36 -10.02
CA ILE A 36 9.00 1.54 -10.33
C ILE A 36 9.66 0.16 -10.48
N SER A 37 9.42 -0.78 -9.55
CA SER A 37 9.98 -2.13 -9.65
C SER A 37 9.48 -2.88 -10.88
N VAL A 38 8.19 -2.81 -11.20
CA VAL A 38 7.60 -3.45 -12.39
C VAL A 38 8.23 -2.89 -13.66
N LEU A 39 8.37 -1.57 -13.81
CA LEU A 39 8.90 -0.97 -15.03
C LEU A 39 10.42 -1.07 -15.14
N THR A 40 11.15 -1.13 -14.03
CA THR A 40 12.62 -1.28 -14.05
C THR A 40 13.08 -2.73 -14.18
N ARG A 41 12.38 -3.69 -13.56
CA ARG A 41 12.80 -5.10 -13.49
C ARG A 41 11.89 -6.08 -14.23
N GLY A 42 10.70 -5.64 -14.60
CA GLY A 42 9.73 -6.47 -15.32
C GLY A 42 10.19 -6.76 -16.75
N LYS A 43 9.70 -7.87 -17.28
CA LYS A 43 9.90 -8.22 -18.69
C LYS A 43 8.71 -7.70 -19.50
N LEU A 44 8.98 -6.83 -20.47
CA LEU A 44 7.98 -6.40 -21.44
C LEU A 44 7.54 -7.61 -22.27
N LEU A 45 6.25 -7.97 -22.19
CA LEU A 45 5.68 -9.07 -22.95
C LEU A 45 5.00 -8.61 -24.24
N TYR A 46 4.51 -7.36 -24.27
CA TYR A 46 3.78 -6.78 -25.40
C TYR A 46 3.87 -5.25 -25.36
N SER A 47 4.10 -4.62 -26.51
CA SER A 47 3.80 -3.20 -26.74
C SER A 47 3.06 -3.05 -28.06
N ASN A 48 2.03 -2.20 -28.08
CA ASN A 48 1.22 -1.99 -29.27
C ASN A 48 1.93 -1.13 -30.34
N ASP A 49 2.79 -0.21 -29.91
CA ASP A 49 3.46 0.78 -30.77
C ASP A 49 4.89 0.36 -31.19
N GLY A 50 5.37 -0.79 -30.69
CA GLY A 50 6.71 -1.30 -30.98
C GLY A 50 7.86 -0.45 -30.43
N LEU A 51 7.58 0.63 -29.68
CA LEU A 51 8.60 1.45 -29.04
C LEU A 51 9.15 0.70 -27.83
N LEU A 52 10.43 0.30 -27.92
CA LEU A 52 11.18 -0.32 -26.82
C LEU A 52 11.64 0.71 -25.77
N GLY A 53 11.40 2.00 -26.02
CA GLY A 53 11.77 3.08 -25.12
C GLY A 53 10.61 3.41 -24.20
N VAL A 54 10.59 2.80 -23.01
CA VAL A 54 9.91 3.46 -21.89
C VAL A 54 10.69 4.76 -21.66
N ASP A 55 10.00 5.89 -21.60
CA ASP A 55 10.59 7.16 -21.14
C ASP A 55 11.43 6.89 -19.88
N PRO A 56 12.52 7.66 -19.64
CA PRO A 56 13.38 7.44 -18.49
C PRO A 56 12.55 7.29 -17.21
N ILE A 57 12.48 6.06 -16.67
CA ILE A 57 11.69 5.76 -15.48
C ILE A 57 12.35 6.51 -14.33
N PRO A 58 11.64 7.41 -13.64
CA PRO A 58 12.22 8.12 -12.50
C PRO A 58 12.74 7.10 -11.48
N PRO A 59 13.99 7.22 -11.03
CA PRO A 59 14.51 6.32 -10.01
C PRO A 59 13.72 6.50 -8.72
N PHE A 60 13.56 5.42 -7.96
CA PHE A 60 12.99 5.51 -6.62
C PHE A 60 13.84 6.44 -5.75
N ILE A 61 13.19 7.42 -5.12
CA ILE A 61 13.83 8.40 -4.24
C ILE A 61 13.56 8.01 -2.78
N PRO A 62 14.55 7.48 -2.02
CA PRO A 62 14.32 6.99 -0.66
C PRO A 62 13.78 8.07 0.30
N THR A 63 14.24 9.32 0.14
CA THR A 63 13.83 10.44 1.00
C THR A 63 12.34 10.78 0.85
N LYS A 64 11.75 10.64 -0.34
CA LYS A 64 10.29 10.78 -0.51
C LYS A 64 9.52 9.68 0.23
N GLY A 65 10.08 8.47 0.28
CA GLY A 65 9.54 7.37 1.08
C GLY A 65 9.57 7.69 2.58
N ALA A 66 10.69 8.20 3.08
CA ALA A 66 10.84 8.61 4.47
C ALA A 66 9.85 9.73 4.86
N ILE A 67 9.68 10.76 4.00
CA ILE A 67 8.70 11.83 4.23
C ILE A 67 7.27 11.26 4.29
N LYS A 68 6.92 10.32 3.42
CA LYS A 68 5.60 9.69 3.44
C LYS A 68 5.39 8.84 4.70
N ALA A 69 6.41 8.10 5.13
CA ALA A 69 6.38 7.33 6.37
C ALA A 69 6.20 8.24 7.59
N LEU A 70 6.92 9.36 7.64
CA LEU A 70 6.77 10.37 8.69
C LEU A 70 5.35 10.93 8.73
N LYS A 71 4.77 11.29 7.57
CA LYS A 71 3.36 11.73 7.50
C LYS A 71 2.38 10.69 8.02
N HIS A 72 2.61 9.41 7.72
CA HIS A 72 1.79 8.32 8.25
C HIS A 72 1.95 8.20 9.77
N TYR A 73 3.17 8.31 10.29
CA TYR A 73 3.45 8.32 11.72
C TYR A 73 2.75 9.47 12.43
N ASP A 74 2.99 10.71 11.98
CA ASP A 74 2.45 11.92 12.58
C ASP A 74 0.92 11.94 12.62
N HIS A 75 0.27 11.32 11.63
CA HIS A 75 -1.18 11.23 11.58
C HIS A 75 -1.74 10.08 12.43
N ARG A 76 -1.08 8.92 12.44
CA ARG A 76 -1.63 7.69 13.03
C ARG A 76 -1.28 7.52 14.50
N MET A 77 -0.13 8.01 14.95
CA MET A 77 0.24 7.93 16.37
C MET A 77 -0.78 8.65 17.27
N PRO A 78 -1.21 9.89 16.99
CA PRO A 78 -2.23 10.56 17.80
C PRO A 78 -3.58 9.82 17.80
N LEU A 79 -3.93 9.16 16.70
CA LEU A 79 -5.14 8.35 16.63
C LEU A 79 -5.03 7.11 17.54
N ALA A 80 -3.91 6.39 17.49
CA ALA A 80 -3.65 5.26 18.37
C ALA A 80 -3.70 5.66 19.84
N ASP A 81 -3.07 6.78 20.20
CA ASP A 81 -3.09 7.35 21.56
C ASP A 81 -4.53 7.69 21.99
N GLY A 82 -5.32 8.30 21.12
CA GLY A 82 -6.73 8.61 21.39
C GLY A 82 -7.57 7.37 21.69
N PHE A 83 -7.41 6.30 20.90
CA PHE A 83 -8.10 5.04 21.15
C PHE A 83 -7.66 4.38 22.46
N LEU A 84 -6.37 4.42 22.79
CA LEU A 84 -5.85 3.89 24.06
C LEU A 84 -6.41 4.65 25.27
N MET A 85 -6.51 5.98 25.15
CA MET A 85 -7.10 6.83 26.20
C MET A 85 -8.58 6.49 26.41
N CYS A 86 -9.37 6.40 25.33
CA CYS A 86 -10.77 5.99 25.40
C CYS A 86 -10.92 4.58 25.99
N ALA A 87 -10.05 3.64 25.62
CA ALA A 87 -10.08 2.28 26.17
C ALA A 87 -9.87 2.27 27.69
N SER A 88 -8.95 3.10 28.18
CA SER A 88 -8.66 3.27 29.61
C SER A 88 -9.85 3.87 30.35
N GLU A 89 -10.46 4.94 29.82
CA GLU A 89 -11.65 5.55 30.42
C GLU A 89 -12.85 4.60 30.45
N CYS A 90 -13.07 3.82 29.38
CA CYS A 90 -14.11 2.81 29.35
C CYS A 90 -13.87 1.72 30.40
N LEU A 91 -12.61 1.35 30.62
CA LEU A 91 -12.26 0.34 31.62
C LEU A 91 -12.55 0.83 33.05
N GLU A 92 -12.19 2.08 33.36
CA GLU A 92 -12.50 2.72 34.66
C GLU A 92 -14.01 2.82 34.92
N LYS A 93 -14.82 2.95 33.87
CA LYS A 93 -16.29 3.01 33.93
C LYS A 93 -16.95 1.63 33.83
N GLU A 94 -16.19 0.54 33.90
CA GLU A 94 -16.68 -0.86 33.76
C GLU A 94 -17.34 -1.17 32.40
N HIS A 95 -17.09 -0.35 31.37
CA HIS A 95 -17.57 -0.56 30.00
C HIS A 95 -16.64 -1.49 29.20
N HIS A 96 -16.53 -2.75 29.63
CA HIS A 96 -15.54 -3.70 29.11
C HIS A 96 -15.59 -3.94 27.60
N THR A 97 -16.78 -4.02 27.00
CA THR A 97 -16.91 -4.24 25.54
C THR A 97 -16.32 -3.08 24.73
N GLN A 98 -16.64 -1.84 25.11
CA GLN A 98 -16.13 -0.64 24.44
C GLN A 98 -14.61 -0.49 24.64
N SER A 99 -14.11 -0.85 25.83
CA SER A 99 -12.67 -0.87 26.10
C SER A 99 -11.95 -1.84 25.15
N PHE A 100 -12.47 -3.06 24.98
CA PHE A 100 -11.90 -4.06 24.06
C PHE A 100 -11.93 -3.62 22.58
N GLU A 101 -13.01 -2.98 22.13
CA GLU A 101 -13.12 -2.45 20.77
C GLU A 101 -12.08 -1.36 20.49
N ASN A 102 -11.92 -0.41 21.41
CA ASN A 102 -10.92 0.66 21.29
C ASN A 102 -9.49 0.10 21.26
N MET A 103 -9.17 -0.92 22.09
CA MET A 103 -7.87 -1.60 22.03
C MET A 103 -7.61 -2.28 20.69
N ASN A 104 -8.64 -2.88 20.07
CA ASN A 104 -8.46 -3.48 18.74
C ASN A 104 -8.20 -2.42 17.66
N GLN A 105 -8.86 -1.26 17.75
CA GLN A 105 -8.64 -0.15 16.82
C GLN A 105 -7.22 0.42 16.95
N GLU A 106 -6.73 0.61 18.18
CA GLU A 106 -5.34 1.00 18.46
C GLU A 106 -4.34 0.02 17.81
N ARG A 107 -4.51 -1.29 18.05
CA ARG A 107 -3.64 -2.31 17.44
C ARG A 107 -3.65 -2.31 15.91
N ILE A 108 -4.82 -2.17 15.28
CA ILE A 108 -4.93 -2.12 13.82
C ILE A 108 -4.15 -0.91 13.27
N ILE A 109 -4.28 0.26 13.91
CA ILE A 109 -3.56 1.48 13.49
C ILE A 109 -2.05 1.29 13.60
N LEU A 110 -1.58 0.69 14.69
CA LEU A 110 -0.15 0.41 14.88
C LEU A 110 0.41 -0.59 13.86
N GLN A 111 -0.37 -1.58 13.42
CA GLN A 111 0.04 -2.50 12.35
C GLN A 111 0.33 -1.77 11.02
N PHE A 112 -0.47 -0.75 10.70
CA PHE A 112 -0.25 0.04 9.49
C PHE A 112 0.99 0.94 9.55
N LEU A 113 1.60 1.15 10.72
CA LEU A 113 2.87 1.88 10.83
C LEU A 113 4.09 1.03 10.47
N GLN A 114 3.94 -0.31 10.42
CA GLN A 114 5.00 -1.24 10.08
C GLN A 114 5.08 -1.58 8.58
N SER A 115 4.12 -1.12 7.78
CA SER A 115 3.97 -1.38 6.33
C SER A 115 4.42 -0.20 5.46
#